data_AF-A0A2R7L7L8-F1
#
_entry.id   AF-A0A2R7L7L8-F1
#
_cell.length_a   1.000
_cell.length_b   1.000
_cell.length_c   1.000
_cell.angle_alpha   90.00
_cell.angle_beta   90.00
_cell.angle_gamma   90.00
#
_symmetry.space_group_name_H-M   'P 1'
#
loop_
_entity.id
_entity.type
_entity.pdbx_description
1 polymer ?
#
loop_
_entity_poly.entity_id
_entity_poly.type
_entity_poly.pdbx_seq_one_letter_code
_entity_poly.pdbx_strand_id
1 'polypeptide(L)'
;MKWDDLSAQPCSVSRTLAVIGDRWTLMILRDCFLGVRRFEAFQTRLGISRSIVTDRLRVLVQEGVLRREAYQANPPRHEYRLTAKGLDLHPVIMAVAHFGDTHYAGPEGPPLLRRHKACGCDFHPVQTCSACGEVVTAREVETRAGPGFAEP
;
A
#
# COMPACT_ATOMS: atom_id res chain seq x y z
N MET A 1 9.91 18.60 -12.19
CA MET A 1 8.59 18.21 -11.63
C MET A 1 8.70 18.31 -10.12
N LYS A 2 7.92 19.17 -9.47
CA LYS A 2 7.88 19.18 -7.99
C LYS A 2 6.95 18.06 -7.53
N TRP A 3 7.23 17.48 -6.38
CA TRP A 3 6.41 16.38 -5.82
C TRP A 3 4.93 16.79 -5.65
N ASP A 4 4.70 18.08 -5.40
CA ASP A 4 3.36 18.66 -5.23
C ASP A 4 2.52 18.69 -6.53
N ASP A 5 3.16 18.58 -7.71
CA ASP A 5 2.48 18.64 -9.01
C ASP A 5 2.01 17.27 -9.50
N LEU A 6 2.32 16.19 -8.78
CA LEU A 6 2.03 14.81 -9.20
C LEU A 6 0.53 14.53 -9.37
N SER A 7 -0.31 15.18 -8.55
CA SER A 7 -1.77 15.04 -8.60
C SER A 7 -2.39 15.62 -9.87
N ALA A 8 -1.72 16.59 -10.52
CA ALA A 8 -2.21 17.27 -11.71
C ALA A 8 -1.81 16.57 -13.03
N GLN A 9 -0.92 15.58 -12.97
CA GLN A 9 -0.42 14.91 -14.18
C GLN A 9 -1.50 14.02 -14.83
N PRO A 10 -1.50 13.84 -16.16
CA PRO A 10 -2.31 12.83 -16.86
C PRO A 10 -1.71 11.43 -16.68
N CYS A 11 -1.32 11.08 -15.45
CA CYS A 11 -0.70 9.81 -15.10
C CYS A 11 -1.26 9.32 -13.76
N SER A 12 -2.00 8.20 -13.79
CA SER A 12 -2.60 7.60 -12.58
C SER A 12 -1.55 7.15 -11.56
N VAL A 13 -0.36 6.75 -12.02
CA VAL A 13 0.75 6.41 -11.12
C VAL A 13 1.20 7.65 -10.36
N SER A 14 1.40 8.79 -11.04
CA SER A 14 1.76 10.06 -10.38
C SER A 14 0.73 10.47 -9.34
N ARG A 15 -0.56 10.45 -9.71
CA ARG A 15 -1.66 10.78 -8.79
C ARG A 15 -1.70 9.85 -7.57
N THR A 16 -1.41 8.57 -7.77
CA THR A 16 -1.33 7.59 -6.69
C THR A 16 -0.13 7.88 -5.77
N LEU A 17 1.03 8.18 -6.33
CA LEU A 17 2.25 8.52 -5.58
C LEU A 17 2.13 9.82 -4.78
N ALA A 18 1.28 10.76 -5.21
CA ALA A 18 0.95 11.94 -4.40
C ALA A 18 0.34 11.56 -3.03
N VAL A 19 -0.33 10.40 -2.94
CA VAL A 19 -0.93 9.89 -1.70
C VAL A 19 0.00 8.92 -0.98
N ILE A 20 0.51 7.90 -1.67
CA ILE A 20 1.23 6.77 -1.05
C ILE A 20 2.75 6.78 -1.27
N GLY A 21 3.28 7.71 -2.06
CA GLY A 21 4.68 7.71 -2.50
C GLY A 21 5.69 8.16 -1.42
N ASP A 22 5.21 8.61 -0.27
CA ASP A 22 6.08 8.85 0.89
C ASP A 22 6.54 7.52 1.52
N ARG A 23 7.83 7.46 1.89
CA ARG A 23 8.49 6.26 2.44
C ARG A 23 7.74 5.66 3.63
N TRP A 24 7.23 6.49 4.54
CA TRP A 24 6.59 6.02 5.77
C TRP A 24 5.15 5.58 5.55
N THR A 25 4.50 6.12 4.53
CA THR A 25 3.11 5.77 4.18
C THR A 25 3.00 4.30 3.81
N LEU A 26 3.90 3.78 2.98
CA LEU A 26 3.93 2.35 2.64
C LEU A 26 4.24 1.46 3.85
N MET A 27 5.09 1.92 4.78
CA MET A 27 5.38 1.18 6.01
C MET A 27 4.19 1.12 6.96
N ILE A 28 3.42 2.21 7.08
CA ILE A 28 2.16 2.23 7.82
C ILE A 28 1.15 1.30 7.17
N LEU A 29 0.98 1.36 5.85
CA LEU A 29 0.06 0.48 5.12
C LEU A 29 0.42 -1.00 5.28
N ARG A 30 1.71 -1.36 5.18
CA ARG A 30 2.20 -2.71 5.48
C ARG A 30 1.76 -3.15 6.87
N ASP A 31 1.98 -2.31 7.88
CA ASP A 31 1.60 -2.62 9.26
C ASP A 31 0.08 -2.74 9.44
N CYS A 32 -0.73 -1.95 8.72
CA CYS A 32 -2.20 -2.10 8.69
C CYS A 32 -2.61 -3.49 8.18
N PHE A 33 -1.98 -4.00 7.12
CA PHE A 33 -2.25 -5.35 6.60
C PHE A 33 -1.76 -6.46 7.55
N LEU A 34 -0.79 -6.18 8.41
CA LEU A 34 -0.38 -7.05 9.52
C LEU A 34 -1.30 -6.92 10.75
N GLY A 35 -2.39 -6.14 10.66
CA GLY A 35 -3.38 -5.98 11.73
C GLY A 35 -3.04 -4.91 12.76
N VAL A 36 -2.00 -4.08 12.53
CA VAL A 36 -1.71 -2.93 13.39
C VAL A 36 -2.76 -1.85 13.16
N ARG A 37 -3.39 -1.38 14.24
CA ARG A 37 -4.48 -0.38 14.16
C ARG A 37 -4.30 0.80 15.11
N ARG A 38 -3.34 0.75 16.04
CA ARG A 38 -3.20 1.74 17.12
C ARG A 38 -2.00 2.65 16.87
N PHE A 39 -2.17 3.95 17.16
CA PHE A 39 -1.13 4.97 16.95
C PHE A 39 0.22 4.59 17.59
N GLU A 40 0.21 4.26 18.88
CA GLU A 40 1.43 3.91 19.62
C GLU A 40 2.12 2.68 19.02
N ALA A 41 1.35 1.71 18.50
CA ALA A 41 1.93 0.53 17.85
C ALA A 41 2.65 0.89 16.55
N PHE A 42 2.13 1.81 15.73
CA PHE A 42 2.85 2.33 14.57
C PHE A 42 4.14 3.04 14.99
N GLN A 43 4.07 3.90 16.02
CA GLN A 43 5.24 4.63 16.51
C GLN A 43 6.33 3.66 16.99
N THR A 44 5.99 2.69 17.84
CA THR A 44 6.95 1.72 18.38
C THR A 44 7.55 0.85 17.29
N ARG A 45 6.76 0.37 16.34
CA ARG A 45 7.23 -0.55 15.28
C ARG A 45 8.09 0.13 14.23
N LEU A 46 7.79 1.38 13.91
CA LEU A 46 8.49 2.13 12.86
C LEU A 46 9.67 2.94 13.41
N GLY A 47 9.72 3.22 14.72
CA GLY A 47 10.81 3.98 15.34
C GLY A 47 10.88 5.45 14.88
N ILE A 48 9.76 6.00 14.41
CA ILE A 48 9.68 7.37 13.88
C ILE A 48 8.97 8.34 14.83
N SER A 49 9.12 9.63 14.57
CA SER A 49 8.51 10.67 15.41
C SER A 49 6.97 10.60 15.39
N ARG A 50 6.36 11.01 16.50
CA ARG A 50 4.89 11.15 16.60
C ARG A 50 4.32 12.07 15.54
N SER A 51 5.04 13.14 15.17
CA SER A 51 4.62 14.07 14.13
C SER A 51 4.48 13.39 12.78
N ILE A 52 5.47 12.59 12.35
CA ILE A 52 5.41 11.87 11.07
C ILE A 52 4.24 10.89 11.06
N VAL A 53 4.07 10.07 12.12
CA VAL A 53 2.93 9.13 12.20
C VAL A 53 1.60 9.88 12.12
N THR A 54 1.47 10.98 12.84
CA THR A 54 0.27 11.83 12.84
C THR A 54 -0.04 12.37 11.46
N ASP A 55 0.96 12.91 10.77
CA ASP A 55 0.81 13.48 9.44
C ASP A 55 0.39 12.43 8.41
N ARG A 56 1.02 11.26 8.44
CA ARG A 56 0.71 10.18 7.48
C ARG A 56 -0.66 9.57 7.73
N LEU A 57 -1.03 9.29 8.98
CA LEU A 57 -2.36 8.80 9.31
C LEU A 57 -3.45 9.83 8.95
N ARG A 58 -3.19 11.12 9.16
CA ARG A 58 -4.10 12.20 8.75
C ARG A 58 -4.34 12.19 7.25
N VAL A 59 -3.28 12.13 6.44
CA VAL A 59 -3.40 12.08 4.97
C VAL A 59 -4.19 10.85 4.53
N LEU A 60 -3.86 9.66 5.07
CA LEU A 60 -4.57 8.43 4.73
C LEU A 60 -6.05 8.46 5.12
N VAL A 61 -6.41 9.15 6.21
CA VAL A 61 -7.82 9.35 6.60
C VAL A 61 -8.52 10.35 5.69
N GLN A 62 -7.87 11.47 5.36
CA GLN A 62 -8.41 12.47 4.42
C GLN A 62 -8.67 11.88 3.03
N GLU A 63 -7.77 11.01 2.57
CA GLU A 63 -7.90 10.28 1.31
C GLU A 63 -8.89 9.12 1.37
N GLY A 64 -9.51 8.85 2.53
CA GLY A 64 -10.44 7.75 2.71
C GLY A 64 -9.79 6.36 2.55
N VAL A 65 -8.46 6.26 2.65
CA VAL A 65 -7.72 4.99 2.67
C VAL A 65 -7.86 4.32 4.03
N LEU A 66 -7.86 5.11 5.10
CA LEU A 66 -8.15 4.69 6.46
C LEU A 66 -9.39 5.40 6.99
N ARG A 67 -10.10 4.77 7.93
CA ARG A 67 -11.07 5.43 8.79
C ARG A 67 -10.60 5.38 10.23
N ARG A 68 -10.80 6.48 10.96
CA ARG A 68 -10.53 6.57 12.39
C ARG A 68 -11.79 6.19 13.16
N GLU A 69 -11.73 5.12 13.94
CA GLU A 69 -12.86 4.57 14.68
C GLU A 69 -12.57 4.61 16.18
N ALA A 70 -13.52 5.10 16.98
CA ALA A 70 -13.42 5.02 18.43
C ALA A 70 -13.75 3.59 18.87
N TYR A 71 -12.88 2.98 19.66
CA TYR A 71 -13.11 1.65 20.22
C TYR A 71 -13.34 1.69 21.74
N GLN A 72 -13.08 2.84 22.38
CA GLN A 72 -13.28 3.07 23.79
C GLN A 72 -13.74 4.52 23.98
N ALA A 73 -14.77 4.75 24.80
CA ALA A 73 -15.31 6.09 25.04
C ALA A 73 -14.68 6.81 26.24
N ASN A 74 -14.17 6.08 27.24
CA ASN A 74 -13.62 6.68 28.47
C ASN A 74 -12.38 5.94 29.01
N PRO A 75 -11.16 6.54 28.93
CA PRO A 75 -10.81 7.68 28.08
C PRO A 75 -11.03 7.35 26.59
N PRO A 76 -11.30 8.35 25.72
CA PRO A 76 -11.46 8.12 24.28
C PRO A 76 -10.22 7.48 23.67
N ARG A 77 -10.38 6.31 23.05
CA ARG A 77 -9.31 5.66 22.28
C ARG A 77 -9.77 5.36 20.88
N HIS A 78 -8.86 5.59 19.94
CA HIS A 78 -9.12 5.43 18.53
C HIS A 78 -8.18 4.40 17.93
N GLU A 79 -8.68 3.76 16.89
CA GLU A 79 -7.91 2.91 16.01
C GLU A 79 -8.14 3.31 14.55
N TYR A 80 -7.23 2.89 13.69
CA TYR A 80 -7.22 3.16 12.27
C TYR A 80 -7.49 1.87 11.53
N ARG A 81 -8.49 1.87 10.66
CA ARG A 81 -8.91 0.69 9.90
C ARG A 81 -8.89 0.98 8.41
N LEU A 82 -8.43 0.00 7.64
CA LEU A 82 -8.53 0.04 6.18
C LEU A 82 -10.00 0.14 5.77
N THR A 83 -10.27 1.04 4.83
CA THR A 83 -11.53 1.12 4.10
C THR A 83 -11.49 0.17 2.90
N ALA A 84 -12.54 0.13 2.08
CA ALA A 84 -12.49 -0.57 0.79
C ALA A 84 -11.33 -0.05 -0.08
N LYS A 85 -11.23 1.28 -0.27
CA LYS A 85 -10.11 1.93 -0.99
C LYS A 85 -8.74 1.54 -0.42
N GLY A 86 -8.64 1.39 0.91
CA GLY A 86 -7.39 0.96 1.53
C GLY A 86 -7.06 -0.51 1.33
N LEU A 87 -8.07 -1.40 1.33
CA LEU A 87 -7.88 -2.82 1.03
C LEU A 87 -7.42 -3.04 -0.41
N ASP A 88 -7.86 -2.21 -1.35
CA ASP A 88 -7.44 -2.25 -2.77
C ASP A 88 -5.94 -1.97 -2.96
N LEU A 89 -5.23 -1.45 -1.94
CA LEU A 89 -3.77 -1.29 -1.97
C LEU A 89 -3.01 -2.59 -1.63
N HIS A 90 -3.69 -3.65 -1.23
CA HIS A 90 -3.03 -4.92 -0.89
C HIS A 90 -2.14 -5.48 -2.02
N PRO A 91 -2.58 -5.50 -3.30
CA PRO A 91 -1.73 -5.98 -4.41
C PRO A 91 -0.45 -5.16 -4.56
N VAL A 92 -0.49 -3.85 -4.30
CA VAL A 92 0.69 -2.97 -4.34
C VAL A 92 1.67 -3.36 -3.24
N ILE A 93 1.19 -3.54 -2.01
CA ILE A 93 2.02 -3.98 -0.87
C ILE A 93 2.65 -5.35 -1.15
N MET A 94 1.88 -6.28 -1.71
CA MET A 94 2.37 -7.61 -2.07
C MET A 94 3.46 -7.54 -3.15
N ALA A 95 3.27 -6.73 -4.19
CA ALA A 95 4.27 -6.58 -5.26
C ALA A 95 5.58 -5.96 -4.75
N VAL A 96 5.50 -4.90 -3.93
CA VAL A 96 6.68 -4.28 -3.31
C VAL A 96 7.42 -5.29 -2.42
N ALA A 97 6.67 -6.06 -1.63
CA ALA A 97 7.27 -7.02 -0.72
C ALA A 97 7.92 -8.19 -1.49
N HIS A 98 7.27 -8.71 -2.54
CA HIS A 98 7.84 -9.75 -3.39
C HIS A 98 9.13 -9.29 -4.09
N PHE A 99 9.14 -8.08 -4.66
CA PHE A 99 10.36 -7.50 -5.22
C PHE A 99 11.49 -7.43 -4.17
N GLY A 100 11.14 -7.01 -2.95
CA GLY A 100 12.05 -6.99 -1.82
C GLY A 100 12.65 -8.35 -1.50
N ASP A 101 11.81 -9.37 -1.46
CA ASP A 101 12.22 -10.74 -1.16
C ASP A 101 13.10 -11.35 -2.25
N THR A 102 12.84 -11.02 -3.52
CA THR A 102 13.63 -11.53 -4.64
C THR A 102 15.02 -10.90 -4.71
N HIS A 103 15.14 -9.62 -4.39
CA HIS A 103 16.37 -8.86 -4.67
C HIS A 103 17.17 -8.45 -3.43
N TYR A 104 16.54 -8.37 -2.26
CA TYR A 104 17.16 -7.82 -1.05
C TYR A 104 17.05 -8.74 0.17
N ALA A 105 16.45 -9.93 0.04
CA ALA A 105 16.49 -10.92 1.09
C ALA A 105 17.93 -11.37 1.37
N GLY A 106 18.24 -11.64 2.65
CA GLY A 106 19.51 -12.22 3.05
C GLY A 106 19.61 -13.71 2.68
N PRO A 107 20.73 -14.37 3.03
CA PRO A 107 20.93 -15.80 2.74
C PRO A 107 19.87 -16.71 3.39
N GLU A 108 19.28 -16.27 4.50
CA GLU A 108 18.19 -16.97 5.20
C GLU A 108 16.82 -16.84 4.49
N GLY A 109 16.74 -16.05 3.43
CA GLY A 109 15.51 -15.81 2.67
C GLY A 109 14.65 -14.67 3.21
N PRO A 110 13.39 -14.58 2.74
CA PRO A 110 12.50 -13.46 3.07
C PRO A 110 12.07 -13.47 4.55
N PRO A 111 11.95 -12.30 5.19
CA PRO A 111 11.59 -12.22 6.61
C PRO A 111 10.13 -12.58 6.89
N LEU A 112 9.25 -12.58 5.87
CA LEU A 112 7.84 -12.91 5.97
C LEU A 112 7.40 -13.77 4.79
N LEU A 113 6.77 -14.91 5.07
CA LEU A 113 6.09 -15.73 4.07
C LEU A 113 4.61 -15.38 4.02
N ARG A 114 3.99 -15.50 2.84
CA ARG A 114 2.54 -15.30 2.69
C ARG A 114 1.90 -16.62 2.35
N ARG A 115 0.89 -16.96 3.14
CA ARG A 115 0.16 -18.20 3.03
C ARG A 115 -1.24 -17.94 2.48
N HIS A 116 -1.60 -18.65 1.42
CA HIS A 116 -2.97 -18.63 0.93
C HIS A 116 -3.86 -19.38 1.92
N LYS A 117 -4.83 -18.68 2.52
CA LYS A 117 -5.68 -19.27 3.58
C LYS A 117 -6.48 -20.50 3.12
N ALA A 118 -6.92 -20.54 1.86
CA ALA A 118 -7.79 -21.62 1.40
C ALA A 118 -7.04 -22.92 1.11
N CYS A 119 -5.85 -22.88 0.49
CA CYS A 119 -5.07 -24.09 0.21
C CYS A 119 -3.93 -24.36 1.21
N GLY A 120 -3.56 -23.37 2.01
CA GLY A 120 -2.47 -23.49 2.99
C GLY A 120 -1.07 -23.48 2.37
N CYS A 121 -0.91 -23.26 1.07
CA CYS A 121 0.40 -23.11 0.43
C CYS A 121 0.95 -21.70 0.63
N ASP A 122 2.27 -21.59 0.73
CA ASP A 122 2.95 -20.31 0.60
C ASP A 122 2.92 -19.87 -0.87
N PHE A 123 2.76 -18.57 -1.10
CA PHE A 123 2.63 -18.00 -2.43
C PHE A 123 3.39 -16.68 -2.57
N HIS A 124 3.71 -16.35 -3.81
CA HIS A 124 4.11 -15.02 -4.24
C HIS A 124 3.03 -14.45 -5.16
N PRO A 125 2.85 -13.11 -5.20
CA PRO A 125 1.87 -12.50 -6.08
C PRO A 125 2.26 -12.70 -7.55
N VAL A 126 1.28 -13.04 -8.39
CA VAL A 126 1.42 -13.11 -9.85
C VAL A 126 0.43 -12.15 -10.49
N GLN A 127 0.85 -11.49 -11.58
CA GLN A 127 -0.06 -10.69 -12.40
C GLN A 127 -0.59 -11.55 -13.55
N THR A 128 -1.90 -11.52 -13.75
CA THR A 128 -2.59 -12.28 -14.80
C THR A 128 -3.50 -11.36 -15.60
N CYS A 129 -3.73 -11.72 -16.86
CA CYS A 129 -4.66 -11.03 -17.74
C CYS A 129 -6.09 -11.26 -17.26
N SER A 130 -6.86 -10.19 -17.05
CA SER A 130 -8.26 -10.28 -16.62
C SER A 130 -9.20 -10.90 -17.66
N ALA A 131 -8.77 -11.01 -18.92
CA ALA A 131 -9.59 -11.58 -20.00
C ALA A 131 -9.35 -13.08 -20.23
N CYS A 132 -8.10 -13.55 -20.23
CA CYS A 132 -7.76 -14.96 -20.50
C CYS A 132 -7.23 -15.73 -19.29
N GLY A 133 -6.82 -15.04 -18.22
CA GLY A 133 -6.28 -15.67 -17.00
C GLY A 133 -4.78 -16.03 -17.06
N GLU A 134 -4.14 -15.91 -18.23
CA GLU A 134 -2.70 -16.18 -18.38
C GLU A 134 -1.84 -15.18 -17.61
N VAL A 135 -0.65 -15.62 -17.19
CA VAL A 135 0.36 -14.76 -16.54
C VAL A 135 0.83 -13.71 -17.55
N VAL A 136 1.00 -12.47 -17.08
CA VAL A 136 1.46 -11.36 -17.90
C VAL A 136 2.74 -10.78 -17.31
N THR A 137 3.76 -10.65 -18.14
CA THR A 137 5.04 -10.01 -17.80
C THR A 137 5.14 -8.62 -18.44
N ALA A 138 6.12 -7.82 -18.01
CA ALA A 138 6.37 -6.49 -18.56
C ALA A 138 6.63 -6.48 -20.08
N ARG A 139 7.06 -7.59 -20.67
CA ARG A 139 7.33 -7.72 -22.12
C ARG A 139 6.08 -8.09 -22.94
N GLU A 140 5.01 -8.50 -22.27
CA GLU A 140 3.75 -8.93 -22.89
C GLU A 140 2.66 -7.85 -22.78
N VAL A 141 3.02 -6.66 -22.33
CA VAL A 141 2.12 -5.51 -22.16
C VAL A 141 2.46 -4.42 -23.18
N GLU A 142 1.48 -4.08 -24.01
CA GLU A 142 1.48 -2.85 -24.81
C GLU A 142 0.65 -1.78 -24.10
N THR A 143 1.20 -0.58 -23.94
CA THR A 143 0.46 0.57 -23.37
C THR A 143 -0.07 1.45 -24.48
N ARG A 144 -1.38 1.72 -24.46
CA ARG A 144 -2.06 2.62 -25.40
C ARG A 144 -2.67 3.81 -24.65
N ALA A 145 -2.81 4.94 -25.35
CA ALA A 145 -3.50 6.11 -24.80
C ALA A 145 -4.95 5.75 -24.44
N GLY A 146 -5.34 6.03 -23.20
CA GLY A 146 -6.72 5.88 -22.74
C GLY A 146 -7.51 7.19 -22.85
N PRO A 147 -8.82 7.19 -22.58
CA PRO A 147 -9.68 8.37 -22.72
C PRO A 147 -9.26 9.59 -21.88
N GLY A 148 -8.50 9.39 -20.81
CA GLY A 148 -7.99 10.46 -19.94
C GLY A 148 -6.63 11.02 -20.35
N PHE A 149 -6.02 10.48 -21.41
CA PHE A 149 -4.78 10.98 -21.98
C PHE A 149 -5.17 12.05 -23.02
N ALA A 150 -5.23 13.30 -22.58
CA ALA A 150 -5.45 14.41 -23.51
C ALA A 150 -4.25 14.47 -24.48
N GLU A 151 -4.51 14.36 -25.78
CA GLU A 151 -3.53 14.79 -26.77
C GLU A 151 -3.34 16.31 -26.62
N PRO A 152 -2.09 16.81 -26.63
CA PRO A 152 -1.82 18.24 -26.56
C PRO A 152 -2.44 19.02 -27.73
#